data_AF-A0A3E1DBZ0-F1
#
_entry.id   AF-A0A3E1DBZ0-F1
#
_cell.length_a   1.000
_cell.length_b   1.000
_cell.length_c   1.000
_cell.angle_alpha   90.00
_cell.angle_beta   90.00
_cell.angle_gamma   90.00
#
_symmetry.space_group_name_H-M   'P 1'
#
loop_
_entity.id
_entity.type
_entity.pdbx_description
1 polymer ?
#
loop_
_entity_poly.entity_id
_entity_poly.type
_entity_poly.pdbx_seq_one_letter_code
_entity_poly.pdbx_strand_id
1 'polypeptide(L)' 'MEVIVKKWGNSAAVRIPASVMAAAHVTLNQPVEVREEQGRIVIEPVRRKEYKLDELLGGITAKNQHKPIDTGAPVGKEVW' A
#
# COMPACT_ATOMS: atom_id res chain seq x y z
N MET A 1 24.28 -14.74 2.66
CA MET A 1 23.42 -15.30 3.73
C MET A 1 22.52 -16.33 3.11
N GLU A 2 22.46 -17.52 3.69
CA GLU A 2 21.58 -18.60 3.24
C GLU A 2 20.40 -18.72 4.20
N VAL A 3 19.20 -18.88 3.65
CA VAL A 3 17.98 -19.12 4.42
C VAL A 3 17.24 -20.31 3.82
N ILE A 4 16.63 -21.11 4.68
CA ILE A 4 15.87 -22.29 4.27
C ILE A 4 14.40 -21.89 4.11
N VAL A 5 13.81 -22.24 2.97
CA VAL A 5 12.36 -22.17 2.74
C VAL A 5 11.67 -23.16 3.69
N LYS A 6 10.72 -22.69 4.49
CA LYS A 6 9.95 -23.52 5.43
C LYS A 6 8.46 -23.43 5.14
N LYS A 7 7.70 -24.45 5.57
CA LYS A 7 6.24 -24.40 5.53
C LYS A 7 5.69 -23.54 6.67
N TRP A 8 4.83 -22.59 6.36
CA TRP A 8 4.04 -21.81 7.32
C TRP A 8 2.57 -21.89 6.93
N GLY A 9 1.78 -22.61 7.73
CA GLY A 9 0.42 -22.98 7.36
C GLY A 9 0.42 -23.83 6.08
N ASN A 10 -0.31 -23.39 5.06
CA ASN A 10 -0.39 -24.09 3.76
C ASN A 10 0.62 -23.57 2.72
N SER A 11 1.45 -22.58 3.07
CA SER A 11 2.35 -21.92 2.11
C SER A 11 3.82 -22.10 2.50
N ALA A 12 4.70 -21.87 1.53
CA ALA A 12 6.14 -21.74 1.76
C ALA A 12 6.46 -20.31 2.25
N ALA A 13 7.42 -20.19 3.15
CA ALA A 13 7.87 -18.93 3.72
C ALA A 13 9.38 -18.92 3.89
N VAL A 14 9.98 -17.74 3.70
CA VAL A 14 11.39 -17.47 4.01
C VAL A 14 11.47 -16.41 5.10
N ARG A 15 12.43 -16.54 6.00
CA ARG A 15 12.74 -15.45 6.94
C ARG A 15 13.57 -14.41 6.20
N ILE A 16 13.04 -13.19 6.11
CA ILE A 16 13.76 -12.05 5.51
C ILE A 16 14.46 -11.28 6.66
N PRO A 17 15.79 -11.13 6.63
CA PRO A 17 16.51 -10.35 7.62
C PRO A 17 16.06 -8.89 7.66
N ALA A 18 16.10 -8.26 8.84
CA ALA A 18 15.72 -6.86 9.00
C ALA A 18 16.53 -5.90 8.10
N SER A 19 17.82 -6.18 7.88
CA SER A 19 18.66 -5.38 6.98
C SER A 19 18.20 -5.44 5.52
N VAL A 20 17.73 -6.60 5.06
CA VAL A 20 17.18 -6.78 3.70
C VAL A 20 15.83 -6.09 3.58
N MET A 21 14.96 -6.21 4.59
CA MET A 21 13.69 -5.48 4.65
C MET A 21 13.90 -3.97 4.55
N ALA A 22 14.86 -3.43 5.32
CA ALA A 22 15.20 -2.02 5.32
C ALA A 22 15.73 -1.55 3.94
N ALA A 23 16.65 -2.31 3.34
CA ALA A 23 17.21 -2.00 2.03
C ALA A 23 16.15 -2.04 0.91
N ALA A 24 15.15 -2.91 1.02
CA ALA A 24 14.04 -3.03 0.07
C ALA A 24 12.88 -2.06 0.36
N HIS A 25 12.97 -1.25 1.42
CA HIS A 25 11.89 -0.37 1.89
C HIS A 25 10.56 -1.10 2.12
N VAL A 26 10.63 -2.33 2.65
CA VAL A 26 9.46 -3.13 3.02
C VAL A 26 9.28 -3.10 4.54
N THR A 27 8.06 -2.87 5.00
CA THR A 27 7.69 -2.89 6.42
C THR A 27 6.75 -4.04 6.75
N LEU A 28 6.63 -4.37 8.04
CA LEU A 28 5.71 -5.42 8.49
C LEU A 28 4.27 -5.03 8.18
N ASN A 29 3.45 -6.02 7.81
CA ASN A 29 2.04 -5.85 7.42
C ASN A 29 1.82 -4.94 6.19
N GLN A 30 2.86 -4.65 5.41
CA GLN A 30 2.74 -3.96 4.13
C GLN A 30 2.33 -4.92 3.02
N PRO A 31 1.38 -4.55 2.13
CA PRO A 31 1.08 -5.32 0.93
C PRO A 31 2.29 -5.36 -0.01
N VAL A 32 2.60 -6.55 -0.51
CA VAL A 32 3.67 -6.80 -1.49
C VAL A 32 3.13 -7.59 -2.67
N GLU A 33 3.69 -7.35 -3.84
CA GLU A 33 3.52 -8.22 -5.00
C GLU A 33 4.64 -9.25 -5.00
N VAL A 34 4.30 -10.51 -5.31
CA VAL A 34 5.25 -11.61 -5.41
C VAL A 34 5.10 -12.24 -6.78
N ARG A 35 6.19 -12.28 -7.56
CA ARG A 35 6.21 -12.87 -8.90
C ARG A 35 7.48 -13.66 -9.16
N GLU A 36 7.42 -14.50 -10.18
CA GLU A 36 8.60 -15.11 -10.78
C GLU A 36 9.16 -14.18 -11.87
N GLU A 37 10.48 -14.01 -11.89
CA GLU A 37 11.20 -13.28 -12.93
C GLU A 37 12.58 -13.91 -13.18
N GLN A 38 12.71 -14.61 -14.31
CA GLN A 38 13.95 -15.24 -14.75
C GLN A 38 14.52 -16.26 -13.74
N GLY A 39 13.66 -17.13 -13.22
CA GLY A 39 13.98 -18.14 -12.22
C GLY A 39 14.15 -17.59 -10.80
N ARG A 40 13.83 -16.31 -10.57
CA ARG A 40 13.93 -15.65 -9.26
C ARG A 40 12.55 -15.31 -8.71
N ILE A 41 12.39 -15.42 -7.40
CA ILE A 41 11.21 -14.88 -6.71
C ILE A 41 11.50 -13.41 -6.41
N VAL A 42 10.76 -12.51 -7.06
CA VAL A 42 10.82 -11.07 -6.84
C VAL A 42 9.67 -10.67 -5.91
N ILE A 43 10.01 -9.94 -4.85
CA ILE A 43 9.05 -9.40 -3.89
C ILE A 43 9.22 -7.89 -3.89
N GLU A 44 8.15 -7.16 -4.18
CA GLU A 44 8.16 -5.70 -4.23
C GLU A 44 6.98 -5.09 -3.47
N PRO A 45 7.18 -3.94 -2.80
CA PRO A 45 6.08 -3.26 -2.13
C PRO A 45 5.04 -2.78 -3.13
N VAL A 46 3.77 -3.03 -2.85
CA VAL A 46 2.68 -2.42 -3.61
C VAL A 46 2.65 -0.93 -3.25
N ARG A 47 3.26 -0.11 -4.10
CA ARG A 47 3.23 1.34 -3.91
C ARG A 47 1.86 1.84 -4.33
N ARG A 48 1.17 2.52 -3.41
CA ARG A 48 0.03 3.35 -3.80
C ARG A 48 0.55 4.40 -4.78
N LYS A 49 -0.27 4.75 -5.77
CA LYS A 49 0.04 5.87 -6.67
C LYS A 49 0.40 7.09 -5.81
N GLU A 50 1.63 7.55 -5.93
CA GLU A 50 2.00 8.87 -5.45
C GLU A 50 1.30 9.87 -6.36
N TYR A 51 0.41 10.66 -5.78
CA TYR A 51 -0.26 11.73 -6.51
C TYR A 51 0.52 13.02 -6.28
N LYS A 52 0.82 13.75 -7.37
CA LYS A 52 1.27 15.13 -7.24
C LYS A 52 0.06 16.02 -7.04
N LEU A 53 0.12 16.93 -6.08
CA LEU A 53 -0.95 17.89 -5.82
C LEU A 53 -1.30 18.67 -7.10
N ASP A 54 -0.30 19.12 -7.85
CA ASP A 54 -0.50 19.85 -9.11
C ASP A 54 -1.23 19.01 -10.17
N GLU A 55 -0.98 17.69 -10.23
CA GLU A 55 -1.67 16.79 -11.15
C GLU A 55 -3.14 16.57 -10.71
N LEU A 56 -3.38 16.46 -9.40
CA LEU A 56 -4.74 16.35 -8.86
C LEU A 56 -5.55 17.63 -9.13
N LEU A 57 -4.97 18.80 -8.87
CA LEU A 57 -5.61 20.09 -9.09
C LEU A 57 -5.83 20.35 -10.58
N GLY A 58 -4.85 20.02 -11.43
CA GLY A 58 -4.96 20.13 -12.89
C GLY A 58 -6.04 19.22 -13.48
N GLY A 59 -6.44 18.16 -12.79
CA GLY A 59 -7.54 17.27 -13.18
C GLY A 59 -8.94 17.78 -12.82
N ILE A 60 -9.07 18.89 -12.08
CA ILE A 60 -10.36 19.47 -11.71
C ILE A 60 -10.95 20.20 -12.92
N THR A 61 -12.20 19.88 -13.25
CA THR A 61 -12.96 20.50 -14.35
C THR A 61 -14.34 20.93 -13.86
N ALA A 62 -14.96 21.89 -14.55
CA ALA A 62 -16.33 22.30 -14.23
C ALA A 62 -17.35 21.14 -14.28
N LYS A 63 -17.04 20.05 -15.00
CA LYS A 63 -17.91 18.87 -15.12
C LYS A 63 -17.76 17.88 -13.97
N ASN A 64 -16.59 17.81 -13.32
CA ASN A 64 -16.31 16.87 -12.23
C ASN A 64 -16.26 17.55 -10.84
N GLN A 65 -16.54 18.85 -10.78
CA GLN A 65 -16.60 19.59 -9.54
C GLN A 65 -17.86 19.21 -8.75
N HIS A 66 -17.65 18.62 -7.58
CA HIS A 66 -18.73 18.24 -6.68
C HIS A 66 -19.25 19.48 -5.93
N LYS A 67 -20.57 19.56 -5.74
CA LYS A 67 -21.16 20.55 -4.84
C LYS A 67 -20.94 20.15 -3.38
N PRO A 68 -20.93 21.10 -2.44
CA PRO A 68 -20.98 20.77 -1.02
C PRO A 68 -22.15 19.82 -0.74
N ILE A 69 -21.89 18.78 0.04
CA ILE A 69 -22.95 17.89 0.51
C ILE A 69 -23.44 18.40 1.86
N ASP A 70 -24.75 18.34 2.07
CA ASP A 70 -25.33 18.55 3.39
C ASP A 70 -25.18 17.25 4.19
N THR A 71 -24.50 17.33 5.33
CA THR A 71 -24.30 16.19 6.23
C THR A 71 -25.48 15.95 7.16
N GLY A 72 -26.50 16.82 7.12
CA GLY A 72 -27.69 16.73 7.95
C GLY A 72 -27.49 17.30 9.36
N ALA A 73 -28.54 17.17 10.18
CA ALA A 73 -28.52 17.62 11.56
C ALA A 73 -27.66 16.69 12.45
N PRO A 74 -27.05 17.21 13.53
CA PRO A 74 -26.30 16.40 14.48
C PRO A 74 -27.16 15.29 15.08
N VAL A 75 -26.63 14.07 15.12
CA VAL A 75 -27.29 12.88 15.70
C VAL A 75 -26.70 12.46 17.05
N GLY A 76 -25.75 13.24 17.58
CA GLY A 76 -25.03 12.96 18.83
C GLY A 76 -24.43 14.21 19.49
N LYS A 77 -23.36 14.04 20.28
CA LYS A 77 -22.67 15.13 20.99
C LYS A 77 -21.58 15.81 20.15
N GLU A 78 -21.82 15.98 18.85
CA GLU A 78 -20.82 16.47 17.89
C GLU A 78 -20.66 18.00 17.89
N VAL A 79 -21.56 18.70 18.58
CA VAL A 79 -21.52 20.14 18.77
C VAL A 79 -21.11 20.42 20.22
N TRP A 80 -19.97 21.10 20.40
CA TRP A 80 -19.43 21.51 21.70
C TRP A 80 -20.02 22.83 22.17
#